data_AF-A0A329T3L9-F1
#
_entry.id   AF-A0A329T3L9-F1
#
_cell.length_a   1.000
_cell.length_b   1.000
_cell.length_c   1.000
_cell.angle_alpha   90.00
_cell.angle_beta   90.00
_cell.angle_gamma   90.00
#
_symmetry.space_group_name_H-M   'P 1'
#
loop_
_entity.id
_entity.type
_entity.pdbx_description
1 polymer ?
#
loop_
_entity_poly.entity_id
_entity_poly.type
_entity_poly.pdbx_seq_one_letter_code
_entity_poly.pdbx_strand_id
1 'polypeptide(L)'
;MIEELERVGFVQNVPQFKWDHYVLPSLQTFKKLYGNTDVPYYFVVLERGESWPKLAWGKRLGLTVTVMRVGRAYASQMAGSKEELEKLEFCFSTIAERDWTEKILPSFRIHQREFGHCIIGRGFKVPSCHPWPTKAWEMPLGHIANNVRMGRTYVEQVSRDKEILVTVGFAWNRDKGVWNQQIIPGIRGYAEVFEKGHIPQRFVVPSEEPWPRSTWGMQIGAVLNRIWHNGTYLGYFGRDADKLDAWGVNLKLSTRAWEKRIVPLLDIYATQSGSDGGEGIPDDFVIPSETLWPEEVWGLRLGLMVARNVSRSAVVEPWELPASYERSSLTSHE
;
A
#
# COMPACT_ATOMS: atom_id res chain seq x y z
N MET A 1 65.01 13.55 7.31
CA MET A 1 64.19 12.34 7.10
C MET A 1 62.72 12.67 6.89
N ILE A 2 62.05 13.41 7.81
CA ILE A 2 60.66 13.87 7.61
C ILE A 2 60.54 14.82 6.40
N GLU A 3 61.42 15.82 6.28
CA GLU A 3 61.44 16.76 5.14
C GLU A 3 61.73 16.09 3.78
N GLU A 4 62.53 15.01 3.75
CA GLU A 4 62.78 14.25 2.53
C GLU A 4 61.57 13.40 2.11
N LEU A 5 60.85 12.85 3.09
CA LEU A 5 59.60 12.12 2.86
C LEU A 5 58.50 13.05 2.33
N GLU A 6 58.42 14.29 2.84
CA GLU A 6 57.53 15.32 2.29
C GLU A 6 57.90 15.70 0.85
N ARG A 7 59.20 15.81 0.55
CA ARG A 7 59.69 16.16 -0.80
C ARG A 7 59.41 15.10 -1.87
N VAL A 8 59.28 13.83 -1.49
CA VAL A 8 58.90 12.73 -2.41
C VAL A 8 57.38 12.47 -2.45
N GLY A 9 56.57 13.30 -1.77
CA GLY A 9 55.13 13.13 -1.71
C GLY A 9 54.68 11.92 -0.89
N PHE A 10 55.48 11.51 0.11
CA PHE A 10 55.15 10.37 0.95
C PHE A 10 53.92 10.65 1.82
N VAL A 11 52.87 9.87 1.61
CA VAL A 11 51.61 10.00 2.33
C VAL A 11 51.69 9.29 3.69
N GLN A 12 51.91 10.05 4.77
CA GLN A 12 51.96 9.50 6.13
C GLN A 12 50.58 9.06 6.64
N ASN A 13 49.51 9.77 6.27
CA ASN A 13 48.13 9.45 6.65
C ASN A 13 47.29 9.24 5.39
N VAL A 14 47.22 8.00 4.92
CA VAL A 14 46.50 7.63 3.70
C VAL A 14 45.01 7.96 3.76
N PRO A 15 44.26 7.71 4.86
CA PRO A 15 42.88 8.16 4.98
C PRO A 15 42.71 9.68 4.86
N GLN A 16 43.56 10.46 5.53
CA GLN A 16 43.49 11.92 5.47
C GLN A 16 43.81 12.44 4.07
N PHE A 17 44.86 11.91 3.43
CA PHE A 17 45.19 12.27 2.05
C PHE A 17 44.05 11.96 1.08
N LYS A 18 43.41 10.79 1.21
CA LYS A 18 42.23 10.44 0.39
C LYS A 18 41.05 11.38 0.67
N TRP A 19 40.88 11.81 1.91
CA TRP A 19 39.84 12.76 2.27
C TRP A 19 40.05 14.11 1.60
N ASP A 20 41.25 14.68 1.77
CA ASP A 20 41.60 16.03 1.33
C ASP A 20 41.70 16.15 -0.19
N HIS A 21 42.15 15.10 -0.88
CA HIS A 21 42.40 15.14 -2.32
C HIS A 21 41.33 14.46 -3.18
N TYR A 22 40.49 13.62 -2.58
CA TYR A 22 39.46 12.87 -3.29
C TYR A 22 38.06 13.07 -2.70
N VAL A 23 37.81 12.70 -1.44
CA VAL A 23 36.44 12.60 -0.91
C VAL A 23 35.79 13.97 -0.82
N LEU A 24 36.39 14.89 -0.07
CA LEU A 24 35.79 16.18 0.23
C LEU A 24 35.71 17.09 -1.01
N PRO A 25 36.75 17.22 -1.85
CA PRO A 25 36.63 17.99 -3.09
C PRO A 25 35.62 17.40 -4.08
N SER A 26 35.47 16.08 -4.12
CA SER A 26 34.44 15.43 -4.96
C SER A 26 33.03 15.71 -4.44
N LEU A 27 32.81 15.72 -3.12
CA LEU A 27 31.53 16.09 -2.53
C LEU A 27 31.15 17.56 -2.82
N GLN A 28 32.11 18.48 -2.71
CA GLN A 28 31.92 19.88 -3.07
C GLN A 28 31.55 20.04 -4.55
N THR A 29 32.27 19.33 -5.43
CA THR A 29 31.98 19.30 -6.87
C THR A 29 30.60 18.73 -7.15
N PHE A 30 30.23 17.62 -6.49
CA PHE A 30 28.92 17.01 -6.64
C PHE A 30 27.80 17.97 -6.22
N LYS A 31 27.92 18.64 -5.06
CA LYS A 31 26.97 19.66 -4.59
C LYS A 31 26.85 20.81 -5.59
N LYS A 32 27.97 21.28 -6.16
CA LYS A 32 27.96 22.34 -7.17
C LYS A 32 27.24 21.94 -8.46
N LEU A 33 27.40 20.69 -8.92
CA LEU A 33 26.81 20.21 -10.17
C LEU A 33 25.34 19.80 -10.03
N TYR A 34 24.97 19.17 -8.90
CA TYR A 34 23.65 18.53 -8.71
C TYR A 34 22.79 19.21 -7.63
N GLY A 35 23.31 20.22 -6.94
CA GLY A 35 22.58 20.98 -5.92
C GLY A 35 22.37 20.25 -4.59
N ASN A 36 22.82 19.00 -4.44
CA ASN A 36 22.70 18.21 -3.21
C ASN A 36 23.92 17.31 -2.99
N THR A 37 23.97 16.55 -1.88
CA THR A 37 25.04 15.59 -1.57
C THR A 37 24.55 14.14 -1.57
N ASP A 38 23.39 13.88 -2.18
CA ASP A 38 22.76 12.56 -2.23
C ASP A 38 23.36 11.74 -3.38
N VAL A 39 24.67 11.47 -3.27
CA VAL A 39 25.44 10.75 -4.28
C VAL A 39 24.84 9.35 -4.49
N PRO A 40 24.42 8.99 -5.73
CA PRO A 40 23.89 7.66 -6.02
C PRO A 40 24.91 6.56 -5.74
N TYR A 41 24.47 5.40 -5.25
CA TYR A 41 25.36 4.29 -4.86
C TYR A 41 26.37 3.88 -5.96
N TYR A 42 25.90 3.78 -7.21
CA TYR A 42 26.73 3.39 -8.36
C TYR A 42 27.47 4.55 -9.02
N PHE A 43 27.44 5.75 -8.46
CA PHE A 43 28.08 6.92 -9.06
C PHE A 43 29.62 6.76 -9.08
N VAL A 44 30.18 6.91 -10.28
CA VAL A 44 31.62 6.90 -10.55
C VAL A 44 32.01 8.23 -11.15
N VAL A 45 33.11 8.82 -10.64
CA VAL A 45 33.65 10.05 -11.19
C VAL A 45 34.24 9.78 -12.58
N LEU A 46 33.75 10.49 -13.59
CA LEU A 46 34.19 10.31 -14.98
C LEU A 46 35.57 10.94 -15.22
N GLU A 47 36.42 10.23 -15.98
CA GLU A 47 37.81 10.61 -16.28
C GLU A 47 37.97 11.86 -17.18
N ARG A 48 36.87 12.40 -17.73
CA ARG A 48 36.89 13.53 -18.68
C ARG A 48 36.22 14.80 -18.17
N GLY A 49 35.79 14.83 -16.91
CA GLY A 49 35.16 16.02 -16.35
C GLY A 49 36.19 16.98 -15.79
N GLU A 50 36.40 18.13 -16.44
CA GLU A 50 37.29 19.20 -15.96
C GLU A 50 36.92 19.69 -14.55
N SER A 51 35.64 19.53 -14.17
CA SER A 51 35.13 19.95 -12.87
C SER A 51 35.54 19.04 -11.70
N TRP A 52 36.01 17.81 -11.97
CA TRP A 52 36.31 16.82 -10.92
C TRP A 52 37.82 16.78 -10.59
N PRO A 53 38.19 16.56 -9.32
CA PRO A 53 39.58 16.35 -8.94
C PRO A 53 40.19 15.18 -9.73
N LYS A 54 41.36 15.38 -10.36
CA LYS A 54 42.02 14.35 -11.18
C LYS A 54 42.23 13.03 -10.43
N LEU A 55 42.54 13.12 -9.13
CA LEU A 55 42.74 11.95 -8.27
C LEU A 55 41.45 11.19 -7.95
N ALA A 56 40.29 11.81 -8.18
CA ALA A 56 38.98 11.19 -7.99
C ALA A 56 38.50 10.42 -9.23
N TRP A 57 39.13 10.60 -10.39
CA TRP A 57 38.72 9.97 -11.64
C TRP A 57 38.72 8.43 -11.54
N GLY A 58 37.65 7.81 -12.06
CA GLY A 58 37.42 6.37 -11.98
C GLY A 58 37.03 5.86 -10.58
N LYS A 59 36.96 6.71 -9.55
CA LYS A 59 36.59 6.29 -8.18
C LYS A 59 35.09 6.21 -7.99
N ARG A 60 34.65 5.20 -7.23
CA ARG A 60 33.26 4.98 -6.81
C ARG A 60 32.91 5.88 -5.63
N LEU A 61 32.68 7.16 -5.91
CA LEU A 61 32.29 8.15 -4.90
C LEU A 61 30.97 7.74 -4.21
N GLY A 62 30.01 7.21 -4.97
CA GLY A 62 28.74 6.72 -4.43
C GLY A 62 28.91 5.69 -3.30
N LEU A 63 29.65 4.62 -3.60
CA LEU A 63 30.00 3.60 -2.61
C LEU A 63 30.72 4.21 -1.40
N THR A 64 31.69 5.10 -1.63
CA THR A 64 32.45 5.73 -0.53
C THR A 64 31.54 6.50 0.41
N VAL A 65 30.64 7.33 -0.13
CA VAL A 65 29.68 8.11 0.66
C VAL A 65 28.68 7.20 1.38
N THR A 66 28.26 6.09 0.77
CA THR A 66 27.43 5.09 1.45
C THR A 66 28.16 4.48 2.66
N VAL A 67 29.43 4.08 2.50
CA VAL A 67 30.24 3.49 3.58
C VAL A 67 30.53 4.51 4.70
N MET A 68 30.69 5.79 4.35
CA MET A 68 30.79 6.89 5.31
C MET A 68 29.53 7.02 6.18
N ARG A 69 28.33 7.02 5.55
CA ARG A 69 27.05 7.17 6.27
C ARG A 69 26.71 6.02 7.21
N VAL A 70 27.22 4.82 6.94
CA VAL A 70 27.07 3.66 7.85
C VAL A 70 28.19 3.60 8.90
N GLY A 71 29.06 4.61 8.98
CA GLY A 71 30.12 4.71 9.99
C GLY A 71 31.29 3.74 9.79
N ARG A 72 31.45 3.17 8.59
CA ARG A 72 32.51 2.17 8.31
C ARG A 72 33.77 2.78 7.67
N ALA A 73 33.76 4.06 7.33
CA ALA A 73 34.92 4.75 6.76
C ALA A 73 34.94 6.23 7.14
N TYR A 74 36.16 6.78 7.28
CA TYR A 74 36.43 8.21 7.45
C TYR A 74 35.77 8.87 8.68
N ALA A 75 35.48 8.11 9.75
CA ALA A 75 34.81 8.65 10.95
C ALA A 75 35.57 9.84 11.58
N SER A 76 36.90 9.72 11.72
CA SER A 76 37.74 10.80 12.27
C SER A 76 37.76 12.04 11.36
N GLN A 77 37.82 11.85 10.04
CA GLN A 77 37.81 12.93 9.07
C GLN A 77 36.45 13.65 9.04
N MET A 78 35.34 12.90 9.09
CA MET A 78 34.00 13.46 9.17
C MET A 78 33.79 14.26 10.46
N ALA A 79 34.37 13.82 11.57
CA ALA A 79 34.35 14.57 12.82
C ALA A 79 35.20 15.84 12.73
N GLY A 80 36.38 15.78 12.11
CA GLY A 80 37.27 16.93 11.92
C GLY A 80 36.71 17.99 10.96
N SER A 81 36.04 17.58 9.89
CA SER A 81 35.41 18.46 8.87
C SER A 81 33.90 18.63 9.09
N LYS A 82 33.40 18.49 10.32
CA LYS A 82 31.95 18.51 10.60
C LYS A 82 31.27 19.78 10.10
N GLU A 83 31.84 20.95 10.38
CA GLU A 83 31.27 22.25 9.97
C GLU A 83 31.22 22.40 8.45
N GLU A 84 32.23 21.91 7.72
CA GLU A 84 32.27 21.95 6.26
C GLU A 84 31.20 21.04 5.66
N LEU A 85 31.02 19.85 6.22
CA LEU A 85 29.99 18.92 5.81
C LEU A 85 28.58 19.45 6.11
N GLU A 86 28.39 20.14 7.23
CA GLU A 86 27.13 20.83 7.55
C GLU A 86 26.84 21.96 6.55
N LYS A 87 27.84 22.78 6.19
CA LYS A 87 27.71 23.80 5.12
C LYS A 87 27.36 23.20 3.77
N LEU A 88 27.81 21.97 3.49
CA LEU A 88 27.44 21.23 2.28
C LEU A 88 26.06 20.56 2.36
N GLU A 89 25.37 20.66 3.51
CA GLU A 89 24.12 19.95 3.80
C GLU A 89 24.29 18.43 3.69
N PHE A 90 25.43 17.92 4.15
CA PHE A 90 25.73 16.49 4.11
C PHE A 90 24.88 15.71 5.12
N CYS A 91 24.20 14.67 4.64
CA CYS A 91 23.48 13.73 5.50
C CYS A 91 24.46 12.77 6.20
N PHE A 92 24.62 12.93 7.51
CA PHE A 92 25.46 12.08 8.36
C PHE A 92 24.87 10.69 8.64
N SER A 93 23.54 10.57 8.60
CA SER A 93 22.85 9.27 8.67
C SER A 93 22.67 8.65 7.28
N THR A 94 22.09 7.46 7.22
CA THR A 94 21.69 6.88 5.92
C THR A 94 20.59 7.72 5.28
N ILE A 95 20.55 7.76 3.95
CA ILE A 95 19.49 8.47 3.22
C ILE A 95 18.11 7.93 3.60
N ALA A 96 18.01 6.62 3.81
CA ALA A 96 16.77 5.98 4.25
C ALA A 96 16.30 6.51 5.62
N GLU A 97 17.23 6.67 6.58
CA GLU A 97 16.92 7.18 7.92
C GLU A 97 16.47 8.64 7.90
N ARG A 98 17.19 9.49 7.15
CA ARG A 98 16.82 10.89 6.95
C ARG A 98 15.44 11.01 6.30
N ASP A 99 15.22 10.32 5.19
CA ASP A 99 13.95 10.42 4.45
C ASP A 99 12.78 9.87 5.26
N TRP A 100 12.98 8.79 6.03
CA TRP A 100 11.96 8.27 6.93
C TRP A 100 11.54 9.29 7.99
N THR A 101 12.53 9.87 8.67
CA THR A 101 12.33 10.79 9.79
C THR A 101 11.81 12.16 9.35
N GLU A 102 12.35 12.70 8.26
CA GLU A 102 12.03 14.07 7.83
C GLU A 102 10.85 14.15 6.85
N LYS A 103 10.58 13.09 6.09
CA LYS A 103 9.59 13.12 5.00
C LYS A 103 8.46 12.14 5.25
N ILE A 104 8.75 10.85 5.39
CA ILE A 104 7.74 9.78 5.32
C ILE A 104 6.86 9.76 6.56
N LEU A 105 7.47 9.62 7.75
CA LEU A 105 6.72 9.50 9.00
C LEU A 105 5.92 10.78 9.34
N PRO A 106 6.47 12.00 9.17
CA PRO A 106 5.68 13.22 9.32
C PRO A 106 4.52 13.31 8.31
N SER A 107 4.74 12.91 7.06
CA SER A 107 3.68 12.90 6.04
C SER A 107 2.57 11.90 6.37
N PHE A 108 2.89 10.74 6.95
CA PHE A 108 1.89 9.78 7.43
C PHE A 108 1.02 10.38 8.56
N ARG A 109 1.65 11.08 9.52
CA ARG A 109 0.94 11.76 10.61
C ARG A 109 0.02 12.86 10.08
N ILE A 110 0.48 13.65 9.11
CA ILE A 110 -0.31 14.71 8.51
C ILE A 110 -1.47 14.12 7.71
N HIS A 111 -1.23 13.06 6.92
CA HIS A 111 -2.29 12.37 6.21
C HIS A 111 -3.39 11.86 7.16
N GLN A 112 -3.01 11.28 8.31
CA GLN A 112 -3.98 10.86 9.33
C GLN A 112 -4.79 12.03 9.89
N ARG A 113 -4.17 13.18 10.13
CA ARG A 113 -4.84 14.37 10.68
C ARG A 113 -5.79 15.03 9.69
N GLU A 114 -5.35 15.18 8.44
CA GLU A 114 -6.12 15.83 7.38
C GLU A 114 -7.31 14.97 6.95
N PHE A 115 -7.10 13.67 6.74
CA PHE A 115 -8.13 12.77 6.19
C PHE A 115 -8.80 11.89 7.26
N GLY A 116 -8.38 11.97 8.53
CA GLY A 116 -8.89 11.09 9.59
C GLY A 116 -8.44 9.62 9.49
N HIS A 117 -7.55 9.30 8.54
CA HIS A 117 -7.06 7.93 8.31
C HIS A 117 -5.66 7.91 7.67
N CYS A 118 -4.92 6.82 7.83
CA CYS A 118 -3.64 6.59 7.17
C CYS A 118 -3.73 5.55 6.02
N ILE A 119 -4.82 5.63 5.25
CA ILE A 119 -5.05 4.82 4.03
C ILE A 119 -4.52 5.58 2.81
N ILE A 120 -3.21 5.54 2.63
CA ILE A 120 -2.54 6.26 1.55
C ILE A 120 -2.64 5.46 0.26
N GLY A 121 -3.35 5.99 -0.73
CA GLY A 121 -3.52 5.39 -2.06
C GLY A 121 -2.23 5.46 -2.89
N ARG A 122 -2.01 4.48 -3.79
CA ARG A 122 -0.75 4.33 -4.55
C ARG A 122 -0.34 5.59 -5.33
N GLY A 123 -1.31 6.34 -5.86
CA GLY A 123 -1.06 7.56 -6.64
C GLY A 123 -0.92 8.84 -5.81
N PHE A 124 -1.03 8.78 -4.49
CA PHE A 124 -0.98 9.96 -3.64
C PHE A 124 0.40 10.62 -3.70
N LYS A 125 0.42 11.92 -4.02
CA LYS A 125 1.59 12.80 -3.92
C LYS A 125 1.36 13.77 -2.79
N VAL A 126 2.42 14.07 -2.05
CA VAL A 126 2.38 15.07 -0.98
C VAL A 126 2.11 16.45 -1.60
N PRO A 127 1.05 17.15 -1.19
CA PRO A 127 0.78 18.51 -1.63
C PRO A 127 1.91 19.48 -1.29
N SER A 128 2.20 20.41 -2.20
CA SER A 128 3.20 21.46 -2.02
C SER A 128 2.69 22.65 -1.19
N CYS A 129 2.07 22.36 -0.04
CA CYS A 129 1.51 23.37 0.85
C CYS A 129 1.59 22.95 2.32
N HIS A 130 1.42 23.90 3.23
CA HIS A 130 1.26 23.58 4.65
C HIS A 130 -0.06 22.81 4.90
N PRO A 131 -0.10 21.86 5.86
CA PRO A 131 0.94 21.57 6.86
C PRO A 131 2.00 20.54 6.44
N TRP A 132 2.02 20.11 5.16
CA TRP A 132 2.94 19.07 4.69
C TRP A 132 4.41 19.46 4.81
N PRO A 133 5.31 18.51 5.11
CA PRO A 133 6.74 18.80 5.25
C PRO A 133 7.29 19.30 3.91
N THR A 134 7.96 20.45 3.92
CA THR A 134 8.51 21.08 2.70
C THR A 134 9.44 20.13 1.93
N LYS A 135 10.26 19.37 2.65
CA LYS A 135 11.16 18.35 2.11
C LYS A 135 10.43 17.15 1.46
N ALA A 136 9.14 17.00 1.72
CA ALA A 136 8.31 15.93 1.20
C ALA A 136 7.38 16.40 0.08
N TRP A 137 7.32 17.69 -0.27
CA TRP A 137 6.45 18.20 -1.33
C TRP A 137 6.67 17.49 -2.67
N GLU A 138 5.58 17.19 -3.37
CA GLU A 138 5.51 16.37 -4.60
C GLU A 138 6.02 14.93 -4.48
N MET A 139 6.48 14.49 -3.31
CA MET A 139 6.96 13.13 -3.10
C MET A 139 5.81 12.14 -3.34
N PRO A 140 6.04 11.04 -4.09
CA PRO A 140 5.05 10.00 -4.34
C PRO A 140 4.87 9.10 -3.10
N LEU A 141 4.36 9.67 -2.01
CA LEU A 141 4.15 9.02 -0.72
C LEU A 141 3.29 7.76 -0.85
N GLY A 142 2.33 7.73 -1.78
CA GLY A 142 1.53 6.55 -2.08
C GLY A 142 2.33 5.36 -2.58
N HIS A 143 3.32 5.59 -3.45
CA HIS A 143 4.21 4.55 -3.95
C HIS A 143 5.14 4.04 -2.84
N ILE A 144 5.65 4.96 -2.02
CA ILE A 144 6.48 4.63 -0.85
C ILE A 144 5.68 3.78 0.14
N ALA A 145 4.49 4.22 0.54
CA ALA A 145 3.60 3.48 1.44
C ALA A 145 3.27 2.09 0.89
N ASN A 146 3.07 1.94 -0.42
CA ASN A 146 2.89 0.63 -1.05
C ASN A 146 4.12 -0.27 -0.88
N ASN A 147 5.32 0.25 -1.14
CA ASN A 147 6.55 -0.53 -0.97
C ASN A 147 6.82 -0.88 0.50
N VAL A 148 6.44 -0.01 1.44
CA VAL A 148 6.47 -0.27 2.89
C VAL A 148 5.55 -1.44 3.23
N ARG A 149 4.29 -1.45 2.74
CA ARG A 149 3.34 -2.56 2.95
C ARG A 149 3.87 -3.90 2.43
N MET A 150 4.59 -3.87 1.31
CA MET A 150 5.20 -5.06 0.69
C MET A 150 6.53 -5.47 1.34
N GLY A 151 7.01 -4.75 2.37
CA GLY A 151 8.30 -5.03 3.01
C GLY A 151 9.51 -4.83 2.09
N ARG A 152 9.38 -4.04 1.01
CA ARG A 152 10.45 -3.85 0.00
C ARG A 152 11.44 -2.74 0.35
N THR A 153 11.09 -1.85 1.27
CA THR A 153 11.86 -0.66 1.60
C THR A 153 11.62 -0.25 3.06
N TYR A 154 12.56 0.51 3.64
CA TYR A 154 12.50 1.01 5.01
C TYR A 154 12.23 -0.05 6.08
N VAL A 155 12.68 -1.30 5.88
CA VAL A 155 12.36 -2.45 6.75
C VAL A 155 12.83 -2.22 8.19
N GLU A 156 14.04 -1.69 8.35
CA GLU A 156 14.62 -1.36 9.67
C GLU A 156 13.83 -0.25 10.36
N GLN A 157 13.50 0.82 9.64
CA GLN A 157 12.74 1.97 10.18
C GLN A 157 11.31 1.57 10.57
N VAL A 158 10.65 0.76 9.74
CA VAL A 158 9.34 0.19 10.02
C VAL A 158 9.37 -0.67 11.28
N SER A 159 10.41 -1.48 11.44
CA SER A 159 10.56 -2.36 12.60
C SER A 159 10.78 -1.55 13.88
N ARG A 160 11.62 -0.51 13.81
CA ARG A 160 11.87 0.43 14.92
C ARG A 160 10.62 1.22 15.32
N ASP A 161 9.91 1.77 14.34
CA ASP A 161 8.80 2.70 14.57
C ASP A 161 7.42 2.01 14.50
N LYS A 162 7.38 0.69 14.72
CA LYS A 162 6.17 -0.13 14.60
C LYS A 162 5.01 0.41 15.45
N GLU A 163 5.27 0.79 16.69
CA GLU A 163 4.23 1.33 17.58
C GLU A 163 3.71 2.71 17.12
N ILE A 164 4.57 3.52 16.52
CA ILE A 164 4.16 4.80 15.94
C ILE A 164 3.24 4.54 14.74
N LEU A 165 3.58 3.57 13.87
CA LEU A 165 2.75 3.20 12.73
C LEU A 165 1.39 2.62 13.16
N VAL A 166 1.34 1.87 14.27
CA VAL A 166 0.08 1.42 14.88
C VAL A 166 -0.73 2.61 15.37
N THR A 167 -0.11 3.55 16.09
CA THR A 167 -0.78 4.75 16.63
C THR A 167 -1.32 5.66 15.53
N VAL A 168 -0.57 5.83 14.45
CA VAL A 168 -0.99 6.60 13.26
C VAL A 168 -2.07 5.85 12.46
N GLY A 169 -2.31 4.58 12.74
CA GLY A 169 -3.30 3.76 12.03
C GLY A 169 -2.87 3.43 10.60
N PHE A 170 -1.55 3.24 10.36
CA PHE A 170 -1.03 2.89 9.05
C PHE A 170 -1.68 1.60 8.53
N ALA A 171 -2.39 1.70 7.41
CA ALA A 171 -3.13 0.58 6.85
C ALA A 171 -2.21 -0.41 6.13
N TRP A 172 -1.72 -1.43 6.85
CA TRP A 172 -0.90 -2.53 6.29
C TRP A 172 -1.62 -3.28 5.17
N ASN A 173 -2.88 -3.65 5.42
CA ASN A 173 -3.80 -4.13 4.39
C ASN A 173 -4.74 -2.98 4.02
N ARG A 174 -4.59 -2.47 2.79
CA ARG A 174 -5.39 -1.34 2.30
C ARG A 174 -6.88 -1.67 2.28
N ASP A 175 -7.26 -2.83 1.77
CA ASP A 175 -8.67 -3.18 1.60
C ASP A 175 -9.37 -3.39 2.94
N LYS A 176 -8.70 -4.05 3.89
CA LYS A 176 -9.18 -4.12 5.28
C LYS A 176 -9.32 -2.73 5.90
N GLY A 177 -8.35 -1.85 5.67
CA GLY A 177 -8.37 -0.47 6.17
C GLY A 177 -9.55 0.33 5.59
N VAL A 178 -9.73 0.31 4.27
CA VAL A 178 -10.85 0.97 3.57
C VAL A 178 -12.19 0.45 4.09
N TRP A 179 -12.32 -0.87 4.24
CA TRP A 179 -13.55 -1.48 4.76
C TRP A 179 -13.87 -1.01 6.18
N ASN A 180 -12.93 -1.18 7.11
CA ASN A 180 -13.16 -0.94 8.53
C ASN A 180 -13.22 0.53 8.91
N GLN A 181 -12.44 1.39 8.25
CA GLN A 181 -12.30 2.80 8.65
C GLN A 181 -13.13 3.75 7.79
N GLN A 182 -13.61 3.31 6.61
CA GLN A 182 -14.37 4.17 5.70
C GLN A 182 -15.71 3.57 5.31
N ILE A 183 -15.75 2.36 4.72
CA ILE A 183 -17.00 1.77 4.21
C ILE A 183 -17.98 1.50 5.36
N ILE A 184 -17.61 0.71 6.35
CA ILE A 184 -18.51 0.34 7.45
C ILE A 184 -18.99 1.57 8.24
N PRO A 185 -18.09 2.49 8.68
CA PRO A 185 -18.53 3.72 9.36
C PRO A 185 -19.43 4.61 8.48
N GLY A 186 -19.17 4.69 7.18
CA GLY A 186 -19.99 5.46 6.25
C GLY A 186 -21.39 4.86 6.05
N ILE A 187 -21.50 3.52 5.97
CA ILE A 187 -22.81 2.84 5.90
C ILE A 187 -23.58 3.08 7.19
N ARG A 188 -22.91 2.94 8.34
CA ARG A 188 -23.50 3.18 9.65
C ARG A 188 -24.05 4.60 9.77
N GLY A 189 -23.24 5.60 9.45
CA GLY A 189 -23.66 7.01 9.48
C GLY A 189 -24.86 7.27 8.58
N TYR A 190 -24.92 6.64 7.41
CA TYR A 190 -26.10 6.73 6.54
C TYR A 190 -27.35 6.15 7.18
N ALA A 191 -27.24 4.96 7.78
CA ALA A 191 -28.36 4.31 8.44
C ALA A 191 -28.86 5.11 9.66
N GLU A 192 -27.97 5.79 10.38
CA GLU A 192 -28.31 6.66 11.52
C GLU A 192 -29.00 7.95 11.05
N VAL A 193 -28.52 8.59 9.98
CA VAL A 193 -29.06 9.87 9.48
C VAL A 193 -30.39 9.70 8.73
N PHE A 194 -30.54 8.63 7.95
CA PHE A 194 -31.70 8.40 7.07
C PHE A 194 -32.63 7.29 7.59
N GLU A 195 -32.54 6.91 8.86
CA GLU A 195 -33.38 5.90 9.52
C GLU A 195 -33.43 4.54 8.81
N LYS A 196 -32.27 4.10 8.30
CA LYS A 196 -32.07 2.91 7.45
C LYS A 196 -32.69 3.04 6.07
N GLY A 197 -32.04 2.47 5.06
CA GLY A 197 -32.60 2.45 3.71
C GLY A 197 -31.60 2.19 2.61
N HIS A 198 -32.11 2.21 1.38
CA HIS A 198 -31.30 2.00 0.19
C HIS A 198 -30.36 3.19 -0.05
N ILE A 199 -29.05 2.94 0.03
CA ILE A 199 -28.02 3.94 -0.27
C ILE A 199 -27.98 4.18 -1.79
N PRO A 200 -28.26 5.42 -2.27
CA PRO A 200 -28.22 5.73 -3.70
C PRO A 200 -26.84 5.48 -4.31
N GLN A 201 -26.80 5.01 -5.56
CA GLN A 201 -25.54 4.70 -6.26
C GLN A 201 -24.57 5.91 -6.31
N ARG A 202 -25.10 7.13 -6.43
CA ARG A 202 -24.30 8.35 -6.52
C ARG A 202 -24.09 9.03 -5.17
N PHE A 203 -24.48 8.40 -4.07
CA PHE A 203 -24.31 8.98 -2.74
C PHE A 203 -22.83 9.13 -2.40
N VAL A 204 -22.49 10.34 -1.99
CA VAL A 204 -21.17 10.75 -1.51
C VAL A 204 -21.35 11.21 -0.07
N VAL A 205 -20.54 10.66 0.83
CA VAL A 205 -20.60 11.04 2.23
C VAL A 205 -20.27 12.53 2.38
N PRO A 206 -21.15 13.33 3.00
CA PRO A 206 -20.91 14.75 3.27
C PRO A 206 -19.64 14.97 4.11
N SER A 207 -18.97 16.10 3.88
CA SER A 207 -17.77 16.49 4.62
C SER A 207 -18.09 17.32 5.87
N GLU A 208 -19.06 16.86 6.64
CA GLU A 208 -19.60 17.55 7.82
C GLU A 208 -20.06 16.57 8.89
N GLU A 209 -20.26 17.05 10.11
CA GLU A 209 -20.89 16.27 11.18
C GLU A 209 -22.33 15.87 10.78
N PRO A 210 -22.83 14.67 11.15
CA PRO A 210 -22.24 13.70 12.09
C PRO A 210 -21.31 12.66 11.43
N TRP A 211 -20.93 12.86 10.16
CA TRP A 211 -20.17 11.87 9.43
C TRP A 211 -18.72 11.83 9.92
N PRO A 212 -18.14 10.64 10.18
CA PRO A 212 -16.75 10.56 10.59
C PRO A 212 -15.83 11.13 9.51
N ARG A 213 -14.83 11.93 9.88
CA ARG A 213 -13.89 12.53 8.93
C ARG A 213 -13.23 11.54 7.98
N SER A 214 -12.99 10.30 8.43
CA SER A 214 -12.43 9.22 7.60
C SER A 214 -13.33 8.81 6.43
N THR A 215 -14.60 9.18 6.45
CA THR A 215 -15.60 8.83 5.44
C THR A 215 -15.91 9.98 4.49
N TRP A 216 -15.50 11.21 4.80
CA TRP A 216 -15.83 12.42 4.03
C TRP A 216 -15.43 12.32 2.56
N GLY A 217 -16.34 12.69 1.66
CA GLY A 217 -16.14 12.62 0.22
C GLY A 217 -16.12 11.20 -0.36
N MET A 218 -16.31 10.16 0.46
CA MET A 218 -16.34 8.79 -0.03
C MET A 218 -17.61 8.53 -0.83
N GLN A 219 -17.44 8.05 -2.06
CA GLN A 219 -18.54 7.64 -2.95
C GLN A 219 -19.06 6.25 -2.57
N ILE A 220 -19.63 6.12 -1.38
CA ILE A 220 -20.01 4.82 -0.81
C ILE A 220 -21.11 4.12 -1.62
N GLY A 221 -22.01 4.88 -2.25
CA GLY A 221 -23.00 4.34 -3.18
C GLY A 221 -22.36 3.63 -4.37
N ALA A 222 -21.29 4.21 -4.93
CA ALA A 222 -20.55 3.63 -6.04
C ALA A 222 -19.71 2.42 -5.61
N VAL A 223 -19.27 2.39 -4.35
CA VAL A 223 -18.62 1.22 -3.75
C VAL A 223 -19.63 0.08 -3.61
N LEU A 224 -20.76 0.30 -2.95
CA LEU A 224 -21.82 -0.72 -2.80
C LEU A 224 -22.31 -1.26 -4.14
N ASN A 225 -22.48 -0.40 -5.12
CA ASN A 225 -22.85 -0.82 -6.48
C ASN A 225 -21.82 -1.80 -7.07
N ARG A 226 -20.52 -1.57 -6.89
CA ARG A 226 -19.47 -2.51 -7.31
C ARG A 226 -19.50 -3.81 -6.51
N ILE A 227 -19.83 -3.76 -5.22
CA ILE A 227 -20.02 -4.97 -4.40
C ILE A 227 -21.16 -5.81 -4.97
N TRP A 228 -22.33 -5.21 -5.21
CA TRP A 228 -23.49 -5.93 -5.73
C TRP A 228 -23.27 -6.49 -7.15
N HIS A 229 -22.56 -5.77 -8.02
CA HIS A 229 -22.38 -6.17 -9.42
C HIS A 229 -21.17 -7.07 -9.67
N ASN A 230 -20.09 -6.90 -8.90
CA ASN A 230 -18.82 -7.59 -9.14
C ASN A 230 -18.37 -8.48 -7.97
N GLY A 231 -19.00 -8.37 -6.79
CA GLY A 231 -18.56 -9.05 -5.57
C GLY A 231 -17.24 -8.48 -5.01
N THR A 232 -16.89 -7.22 -5.30
CA THR A 232 -15.74 -6.59 -4.64
C THR A 232 -15.94 -6.62 -3.11
N TYR A 233 -14.88 -6.77 -2.31
CA TYR A 233 -14.98 -6.86 -0.85
C TYR A 233 -15.90 -7.98 -0.29
N LEU A 234 -16.27 -8.99 -1.08
CA LEU A 234 -17.24 -10.02 -0.65
C LEU A 234 -16.94 -10.65 0.72
N GLY A 235 -15.68 -11.00 0.99
CA GLY A 235 -15.30 -11.58 2.28
C GLY A 235 -15.62 -10.65 3.46
N TYR A 236 -15.37 -9.35 3.31
CA TYR A 236 -15.72 -8.37 4.35
C TYR A 236 -17.22 -8.09 4.40
N PHE A 237 -17.86 -7.93 3.23
CA PHE A 237 -19.30 -7.70 3.11
C PHE A 237 -20.11 -8.82 3.77
N GLY A 238 -19.74 -10.07 3.52
CA GLY A 238 -20.45 -11.21 4.09
C GLY A 238 -20.08 -11.52 5.55
N ARG A 239 -18.89 -11.13 6.03
CA ARG A 239 -18.55 -11.19 7.47
C ARG A 239 -19.38 -10.20 8.30
N ASP A 240 -19.61 -9.00 7.76
CA ASP A 240 -20.41 -7.96 8.42
C ASP A 240 -21.89 -7.99 7.99
N ALA A 241 -22.35 -9.08 7.36
CA ALA A 241 -23.70 -9.19 6.80
C ALA A 241 -24.80 -8.88 7.82
N ASP A 242 -24.67 -9.33 9.08
CA ASP A 242 -25.66 -9.06 10.12
C ASP A 242 -25.81 -7.55 10.40
N LYS A 243 -24.69 -6.81 10.46
CA LYS A 243 -24.70 -5.36 10.66
C LYS A 243 -25.33 -4.65 9.48
N LEU A 244 -24.96 -5.08 8.27
CA LEU A 244 -25.47 -4.54 7.02
C LEU A 244 -26.98 -4.76 6.89
N ASP A 245 -27.48 -5.97 7.18
CA ASP A 245 -28.91 -6.30 7.20
C ASP A 245 -29.65 -5.45 8.25
N ALA A 246 -29.09 -5.34 9.47
CA ALA A 246 -29.65 -4.52 10.54
C ALA A 246 -29.73 -3.02 10.19
N TRP A 247 -28.82 -2.52 9.35
CA TRP A 247 -28.80 -1.16 8.82
C TRP A 247 -29.63 -0.98 7.54
N GLY A 248 -30.32 -2.03 7.07
CA GLY A 248 -31.17 -1.98 5.88
C GLY A 248 -30.40 -1.95 4.56
N VAL A 249 -29.13 -2.36 4.56
CA VAL A 249 -28.35 -2.52 3.33
C VAL A 249 -28.80 -3.78 2.61
N ASN A 250 -29.11 -3.64 1.32
CA ASN A 250 -29.49 -4.76 0.50
C ASN A 250 -28.33 -5.77 0.36
N LEU A 251 -28.52 -7.00 0.85
CA LEU A 251 -27.55 -8.09 0.70
C LEU A 251 -27.65 -8.82 -0.66
N LYS A 252 -28.60 -8.41 -1.51
CA LYS A 252 -28.82 -9.04 -2.81
C LYS A 252 -27.70 -8.72 -3.79
N LEU A 253 -27.11 -9.76 -4.36
CA LEU A 253 -26.08 -9.65 -5.41
C LEU A 253 -26.72 -9.73 -6.80
N SER A 254 -26.05 -9.17 -7.81
CA SER A 254 -26.39 -9.41 -9.22
C SER A 254 -26.21 -10.90 -9.58
N THR A 255 -26.89 -11.38 -10.62
CA THR A 255 -26.80 -12.79 -11.04
C THR A 255 -25.35 -13.18 -11.31
N ARG A 256 -24.65 -12.32 -12.06
CA ARG A 256 -23.24 -12.50 -12.37
C ARG A 256 -22.35 -12.58 -11.13
N ALA A 257 -22.54 -11.69 -10.16
CA ALA A 257 -21.75 -11.72 -8.92
C ALA A 257 -22.07 -12.97 -8.08
N TRP A 258 -23.33 -13.37 -8.04
CA TRP A 258 -23.81 -14.56 -7.34
C TRP A 258 -23.19 -15.83 -7.92
N GLU A 259 -23.36 -16.06 -9.23
CA GLU A 259 -22.80 -17.20 -9.96
C GLU A 259 -21.29 -17.27 -9.80
N LYS A 260 -20.60 -16.13 -9.92
CA LYS A 260 -19.13 -16.12 -9.87
C LYS A 260 -18.57 -16.33 -8.46
N ARG A 261 -19.28 -15.91 -7.42
CA ARG A 261 -18.68 -15.74 -6.09
C ARG A 261 -19.35 -16.52 -4.96
N ILE A 262 -20.64 -16.81 -5.09
CA ILE A 262 -21.40 -17.55 -4.08
C ILE A 262 -21.64 -18.99 -4.50
N VAL A 263 -21.98 -19.26 -5.77
CA VAL A 263 -22.20 -20.65 -6.24
C VAL A 263 -21.03 -21.59 -5.94
N PRO A 264 -19.75 -21.22 -6.18
CA PRO A 264 -18.63 -22.10 -5.81
C PRO A 264 -18.54 -22.41 -4.30
N LEU A 265 -19.06 -21.52 -3.45
CA LEU A 265 -19.11 -21.74 -1.99
C LEU A 265 -20.24 -22.68 -1.60
N LEU A 266 -21.35 -22.67 -2.35
CA LEU A 266 -22.45 -23.61 -2.17
C LEU A 266 -22.05 -25.02 -2.61
N ASP A 267 -21.27 -25.15 -3.68
CA ASP A 267 -20.74 -26.44 -4.14
C ASP A 267 -19.81 -27.07 -3.09
N ILE A 268 -18.96 -26.25 -2.44
CA ILE A 268 -18.12 -26.69 -1.33
C ILE A 268 -18.99 -27.14 -0.14
N TYR A 269 -20.02 -26.36 0.22
CA TYR A 269 -20.95 -26.72 1.29
C TYR A 269 -21.64 -28.06 1.01
N ALA A 270 -22.18 -28.25 -0.20
CA ALA A 270 -22.88 -29.47 -0.59
C ALA A 270 -21.97 -30.70 -0.53
N THR A 271 -20.71 -30.55 -0.94
CA THR A 271 -19.70 -31.62 -0.85
C THR A 271 -19.37 -31.97 0.61
N GLN A 272 -19.36 -31.00 1.52
CA GLN A 272 -19.07 -31.20 2.94
C GLN A 272 -20.25 -31.83 3.70
N SER A 273 -21.46 -31.35 3.46
CA SER A 273 -22.66 -31.75 4.21
C SER A 273 -23.20 -33.12 3.79
N GLY A 274 -22.70 -33.71 2.69
CA GLY A 274 -23.17 -34.97 2.14
C GLY A 274 -24.67 -34.95 1.79
N SER A 275 -25.24 -33.75 1.67
CA SER A 275 -26.67 -33.57 1.46
C SER A 275 -26.97 -33.73 -0.02
N ASP A 276 -27.72 -34.78 -0.36
CA ASP A 276 -28.34 -34.99 -1.66
C ASP A 276 -29.42 -33.92 -1.90
N GLY A 277 -29.01 -32.67 -2.13
CA GLY A 277 -29.81 -31.57 -2.67
C GLY A 277 -31.04 -31.07 -1.89
N GLY A 278 -31.41 -31.70 -0.77
CA GLY A 278 -32.70 -31.44 -0.10
C GLY A 278 -32.65 -30.51 1.12
N GLU A 279 -31.56 -30.49 1.88
CA GLU A 279 -31.46 -29.65 3.08
C GLU A 279 -30.78 -28.32 2.74
N GLY A 280 -31.57 -27.24 2.77
CA GLY A 280 -31.08 -25.89 2.52
C GLY A 280 -30.04 -25.49 3.56
N ILE A 281 -29.07 -24.67 3.14
CA ILE A 281 -28.06 -24.12 4.05
C ILE A 281 -28.72 -23.37 5.23
N PRO A 282 -28.35 -23.65 6.49
CA PRO A 282 -28.88 -22.93 7.64
C PRO A 282 -28.62 -21.43 7.56
N ASP A 283 -29.61 -20.61 7.93
CA ASP A 283 -29.52 -19.13 7.88
C ASP A 283 -28.36 -18.57 8.72
N ASP A 284 -27.98 -19.25 9.79
CA ASP A 284 -26.90 -18.86 10.69
C ASP A 284 -25.53 -19.42 10.29
N PHE A 285 -25.44 -20.21 9.22
CA PHE A 285 -24.20 -20.85 8.78
C PHE A 285 -23.11 -19.81 8.46
N VAL A 286 -21.94 -20.04 9.04
CA VAL A 286 -20.74 -19.23 8.88
C VAL A 286 -19.63 -20.12 8.33
N ILE A 287 -18.96 -19.67 7.27
CA ILE A 287 -17.85 -20.42 6.68
C ILE A 287 -16.75 -20.61 7.73
N PRO A 288 -16.38 -21.87 8.06
CA PRO A 288 -15.34 -22.14 9.04
C PRO A 288 -13.95 -21.83 8.47
N SER A 289 -12.98 -21.62 9.37
CA SER A 289 -11.57 -21.40 9.02
C SER A 289 -10.85 -22.73 8.73
N GLU A 290 -11.38 -23.48 7.77
CA GLU A 290 -10.88 -24.80 7.38
C GLU A 290 -10.26 -24.74 5.97
N THR A 291 -9.31 -25.65 5.70
CA THR A 291 -8.55 -25.70 4.44
C THR A 291 -9.41 -25.98 3.20
N LEU A 292 -10.60 -26.55 3.39
CA LEU A 292 -11.57 -26.76 2.32
C LEU A 292 -12.09 -25.42 1.75
N TRP A 293 -12.10 -24.37 2.55
CA TRP A 293 -12.63 -23.06 2.20
C TRP A 293 -11.50 -22.08 1.89
N PRO A 294 -11.65 -21.19 0.87
CA PRO A 294 -10.68 -20.13 0.64
C PRO A 294 -10.55 -19.18 1.84
N GLU A 295 -9.33 -18.81 2.22
CA GLU A 295 -9.08 -17.98 3.41
C GLU A 295 -9.79 -16.61 3.34
N GLU A 296 -9.99 -16.09 2.12
CA GLU A 296 -10.62 -14.79 1.90
C GLU A 296 -12.09 -14.77 2.33
N VAL A 297 -12.75 -15.93 2.41
CA VAL A 297 -14.17 -16.06 2.74
C VAL A 297 -14.43 -16.69 4.11
N TRP A 298 -13.39 -17.05 4.88
CA TRP A 298 -13.57 -17.52 6.25
C TRP A 298 -14.33 -16.50 7.10
N GLY A 299 -15.31 -16.96 7.88
CA GLY A 299 -16.18 -16.10 8.70
C GLY A 299 -17.32 -15.42 7.92
N LEU A 300 -17.47 -15.69 6.63
CA LEU A 300 -18.58 -15.15 5.82
C LEU A 300 -19.89 -15.82 6.25
N ARG A 301 -20.93 -15.01 6.51
CA ARG A 301 -22.29 -15.45 6.90
C ARG A 301 -23.05 -15.98 5.68
N LEU A 302 -22.63 -17.13 5.15
CA LEU A 302 -23.11 -17.66 3.87
C LEU A 302 -24.61 -18.00 3.94
N GLY A 303 -25.08 -18.53 5.06
CA GLY A 303 -26.50 -18.80 5.32
C GLY A 303 -27.37 -17.57 5.10
N LEU A 304 -27.07 -16.48 5.83
CA LEU A 304 -27.79 -15.21 5.74
C LEU A 304 -27.74 -14.62 4.32
N MET A 305 -26.60 -14.72 3.65
CA MET A 305 -26.47 -14.27 2.26
C MET A 305 -27.39 -15.06 1.32
N VAL A 306 -27.51 -16.38 1.51
CA VAL A 306 -28.45 -17.23 0.76
C VAL A 306 -29.88 -16.86 1.09
N ALA A 307 -30.25 -16.79 2.37
CA ALA A 307 -31.58 -16.42 2.84
C ALA A 307 -32.10 -15.12 2.19
N ARG A 308 -31.25 -14.10 2.07
CA ARG A 308 -31.60 -12.80 1.44
C ARG A 308 -31.58 -12.80 -0.10
N ASN A 309 -31.13 -13.89 -0.73
CA ASN A 309 -31.06 -14.06 -2.19
C ASN A 309 -31.96 -15.20 -2.71
N VAL A 310 -32.72 -15.90 -1.86
CA VAL A 310 -33.55 -17.10 -2.20
C VAL A 310 -34.61 -16.85 -3.28
N SER A 311 -34.99 -15.60 -3.56
CA SER A 311 -35.86 -15.29 -4.72
C SER A 311 -35.25 -15.66 -6.09
N ARG A 312 -34.01 -16.16 -6.14
CA ARG A 312 -33.38 -16.79 -7.32
C ARG A 312 -33.16 -18.29 -7.21
N SER A 313 -33.28 -18.89 -6.03
CA SER A 313 -33.07 -20.33 -5.84
C SER A 313 -34.20 -21.19 -6.43
N ALA A 314 -35.31 -20.57 -6.85
CA ALA A 314 -36.39 -21.24 -7.56
C ALA A 314 -36.11 -21.51 -9.06
N VAL A 315 -34.90 -21.23 -9.57
CA VAL A 315 -34.51 -21.60 -10.94
C VAL A 315 -33.14 -22.27 -10.94
N VAL A 316 -33.06 -23.43 -10.29
CA VAL A 316 -32.24 -24.55 -10.79
C VAL A 316 -33.15 -25.77 -10.76
N GLU A 317 -34.12 -25.78 -11.68
CA GLU A 317 -34.78 -27.03 -12.06
C GLU A 317 -33.71 -27.89 -12.78
N PRO A 318 -33.37 -29.08 -12.28
CA PRO A 318 -32.57 -30.03 -13.05
C PRO A 318 -33.42 -30.49 -14.25
N TRP A 319 -32.79 -30.74 -15.39
CA TRP A 319 -33.36 -31.33 -16.62
C TRP A 319 -34.44 -30.50 -17.37
N GLU A 320 -34.03 -29.69 -18.34
CA GLU A 320 -34.70 -29.68 -19.66
C GLU A 320 -33.63 -29.39 -20.72
N LEU A 321 -33.25 -30.42 -21.48
CA LEU A 321 -32.44 -30.27 -22.68
C LEU A 321 -33.29 -29.56 -23.76
N PRO A 322 -32.79 -28.51 -24.43
CA PRO A 322 -33.54 -27.89 -25.50
C PRO A 322 -33.63 -28.82 -26.71
N ALA A 323 -34.83 -29.39 -26.93
CA ALA A 323 -35.18 -30.05 -28.17
C ALA A 323 -35.34 -29.02 -29.29
N SER A 324 -34.24 -28.60 -29.92
CA SER A 324 -34.28 -27.92 -31.23
C SER A 324 -32.91 -27.81 -31.89
N TYR A 325 -32.22 -28.92 -32.16
CA TYR A 325 -31.23 -28.94 -33.25
C TYR A 325 -30.79 -30.35 -33.69
N GLU A 326 -31.64 -31.06 -34.44
CA GLU A 326 -31.10 -31.97 -35.47
C GLU A 326 -31.65 -31.54 -36.82
N ARG A 327 -30.80 -30.77 -37.50
CA ARG A 327 -30.94 -30.43 -38.91
C ARG A 327 -30.74 -31.70 -39.72
N SER A 328 -31.67 -31.92 -40.64
CA SER A 328 -31.49 -32.75 -41.84
C SER A 328 -30.14 -32.50 -42.50
N SER A 329 -29.57 -33.59 -43.04
CA SER A 329 -28.88 -33.76 -44.35
C SER A 329 -27.79 -34.84 -44.14
N LEU A 330 -27.89 -36.05 -44.68
CA LEU A 330 -27.61 -36.43 -46.09
C LEU A 330 -27.94 -37.94 -46.25
N THR A 331 -28.88 -38.32 -47.13
CA THR A 331 -28.64 -39.01 -48.42
C THR A 331 -27.69 -40.23 -48.39
N SER A 332 -28.23 -41.44 -48.60
CA SER A 332 -28.06 -42.29 -49.81
C SER A 332 -28.02 -43.81 -49.55
N HIS A 333 -28.64 -44.54 -50.49
CA HIS A 333 -28.77 -46.00 -50.69
C HIS A 333 -29.97 -46.64 -49.98
N GLU A 334 -30.99 -47.19 -50.67
CA GLU A 334 -31.12 -47.68 -52.07
C GLU A 334 -32.22 -47.00 -52.88
#